data_AF-A0A348WB47-F1
#
_entry.id   AF-A0A348WB47-F1
#
_cell.length_a   1.000
_cell.length_b   1.000
_cell.length_c   1.000
_cell.angle_alpha   90.00
_cell.angle_beta   90.00
_cell.angle_gamma   90.00
#
_symmetry.space_group_name_H-M   'P 1'
#
loop_
_entity.id
_entity.type
_entity.pdbx_description
1 polymer ?
#
loop_
_entity_poly.entity_id
_entity_poly.type
_entity_poly.pdbx_seq_one_letter_code
_entity_poly.pdbx_strand_id
1 'polypeptide(L)'
;MDKVTTKADAAAEKRGWTRHIPLALILGVAVLGAFTLRDYLSFDTLRDNREALLAFRDDHFLLLAGGFVALYIVIVAFSLPGAAVASVTGGFLFGLVLGTLFNVVAASIGACAIFWAARLGLGQALTAKMAASEGTVAKLRKGLEENEISVL
;
A
#
# COMPACT_ATOMS: atom_id res chain seq x y z
N MET A 1 -28.22 40.01 -0.92
CA MET A 1 -27.92 39.24 0.31
C MET A 1 -27.46 37.85 -0.14
N ASP A 2 -26.41 37.73 -0.98
CA ASP A 2 -26.26 36.55 -1.88
C ASP A 2 -24.82 36.09 -2.19
N LYS A 3 -23.79 36.58 -1.49
CA LYS A 3 -22.39 36.19 -1.77
C LYS A 3 -21.79 35.16 -0.80
N VAL A 4 -22.51 34.79 0.25
CA VAL A 4 -21.97 33.90 1.31
C VAL A 4 -22.31 32.42 1.05
N THR A 5 -23.39 32.14 0.32
CA THR A 5 -23.85 30.76 0.05
C THR A 5 -23.00 30.03 -1.00
N THR A 6 -22.48 30.72 -2.03
CA THR A 6 -21.75 30.06 -3.14
C THR A 6 -20.39 29.46 -2.74
N LYS A 7 -19.75 29.95 -1.67
CA LYS A 7 -18.41 29.48 -1.26
C LYS A 7 -18.47 28.20 -0.41
N ALA A 8 -19.57 27.98 0.29
CA ALA A 8 -19.78 26.80 1.12
C ALA A 8 -20.05 25.54 0.27
N ASP A 9 -20.82 25.69 -0.80
CA ASP A 9 -21.19 24.58 -1.69
C ASP A 9 -19.97 24.06 -2.50
N ALA A 10 -19.11 24.96 -2.98
CA ALA A 10 -17.89 24.59 -3.70
C ALA A 10 -16.82 23.89 -2.82
N ALA A 11 -16.85 24.10 -1.50
CA ALA A 11 -15.93 23.46 -0.56
C ALA A 11 -16.41 22.04 -0.17
N ALA A 12 -17.72 21.82 -0.12
CA ALA A 12 -18.32 20.51 0.17
C ALA A 12 -18.09 19.52 -0.98
N GLU A 13 -18.22 19.97 -2.23
CA GLU A 13 -18.00 19.15 -3.43
C GLU A 13 -16.52 18.75 -3.59
N LYS A 14 -15.59 19.67 -3.34
CA LYS A 14 -14.13 19.39 -3.38
C LYS A 14 -13.67 18.42 -2.29
N ARG A 15 -14.36 18.37 -1.14
CA ARG A 15 -14.01 17.47 -0.02
C ARG A 15 -14.35 16.00 -0.29
N GLY A 16 -15.30 15.74 -1.19
CA GLY A 16 -15.62 14.38 -1.66
C GLY A 16 -14.54 13.81 -2.58
N TRP A 17 -14.09 14.60 -3.56
CA TRP A 17 -13.08 14.17 -4.53
C TRP A 17 -11.68 14.01 -3.90
N THR A 18 -11.30 14.92 -3.00
CA THR A 18 -9.96 14.86 -2.36
C THR A 18 -9.74 13.61 -1.50
N ARG A 19 -10.81 12.95 -1.05
CA ARG A 19 -10.74 11.67 -0.33
C ARG A 19 -10.21 10.53 -1.20
N HIS A 20 -10.37 10.60 -2.51
CA HIS A 20 -9.91 9.59 -3.45
C HIS A 20 -8.50 9.85 -3.99
N ILE A 21 -7.90 11.00 -3.71
CA ILE A 21 -6.53 11.35 -4.13
C ILE A 21 -5.50 10.28 -3.74
N PRO A 22 -5.42 9.79 -2.48
CA PRO A 22 -4.44 8.78 -2.13
C PRO A 22 -4.68 7.47 -2.88
N LEU A 23 -5.95 7.07 -3.08
CA LEU A 23 -6.29 5.86 -3.82
C LEU A 23 -5.94 5.99 -5.31
N ALA A 24 -6.23 7.16 -5.90
CA ALA A 24 -5.92 7.49 -7.29
C ALA A 24 -4.41 7.63 -7.52
N LEU A 25 -3.65 8.13 -6.53
CA LEU A 25 -2.19 8.16 -6.57
C LEU A 25 -1.63 6.74 -6.55
N ILE A 26 -2.12 5.88 -5.66
CA ILE A 26 -1.72 4.48 -5.58
C ILE A 26 -2.04 3.75 -6.90
N LEU A 27 -3.25 3.94 -7.43
CA LEU A 27 -3.65 3.40 -8.73
C LEU A 27 -2.80 3.95 -9.88
N GLY A 28 -2.50 5.26 -9.85
CA GLY A 28 -1.66 5.92 -10.85
C GLY A 28 -0.25 5.36 -10.84
N VAL A 29 0.37 5.20 -9.68
CA VAL A 29 1.70 4.56 -9.52
C VAL A 29 1.64 3.10 -9.96
N ALA A 30 0.58 2.37 -9.63
CA ALA A 30 0.41 0.98 -10.04
C ALA A 30 0.29 0.83 -11.56
N VAL A 31 -0.50 1.69 -12.21
CA VAL A 31 -0.67 1.71 -13.67
C VAL A 31 0.60 2.17 -14.36
N LEU A 32 1.25 3.23 -13.87
CA LEU A 32 2.54 3.67 -14.37
C LEU A 32 3.59 2.57 -14.25
N GLY A 33 3.72 1.95 -13.08
CA GLY A 33 4.60 0.81 -12.87
C GLY A 33 4.26 -0.36 -13.79
N ALA A 34 2.97 -0.71 -13.94
CA ALA A 34 2.54 -1.75 -14.86
C ALA A 34 2.87 -1.43 -16.32
N PHE A 35 2.81 -0.18 -16.76
CA PHE A 35 3.14 0.19 -18.14
C PHE A 35 4.65 0.37 -18.36
N THR A 36 5.37 0.98 -17.42
CA THR A 36 6.82 1.22 -17.55
C THR A 36 7.64 -0.03 -17.34
N LEU A 37 7.25 -0.90 -16.41
CA LEU A 37 7.94 -2.18 -16.22
C LEU A 37 7.51 -3.23 -17.23
N ARG A 38 6.36 -3.14 -17.90
CA ARG A 38 5.89 -4.23 -18.79
C ARG A 38 6.84 -4.54 -19.94
N ASP A 39 7.48 -3.53 -20.52
CA ASP A 39 8.41 -3.72 -21.64
C ASP A 39 9.81 -4.13 -21.15
N TYR A 40 10.22 -3.69 -19.95
CA TYR A 40 11.49 -4.08 -19.32
C TYR A 40 11.42 -5.42 -18.57
N LEU A 41 10.24 -5.84 -18.11
CA LEU A 41 9.92 -7.15 -17.51
C LEU A 41 9.28 -8.12 -18.52
N SER A 42 9.49 -7.91 -19.82
CA SER A 42 9.17 -8.95 -20.80
C SER A 42 9.99 -10.20 -20.50
N PHE A 43 9.34 -11.37 -20.50
CA PHE A 43 9.98 -12.65 -20.22
C PHE A 43 11.17 -12.93 -21.16
N ASP A 44 11.12 -12.42 -22.39
CA ASP A 44 12.21 -12.57 -23.36
C ASP A 44 13.44 -11.73 -22.99
N THR A 45 13.27 -10.46 -22.60
CA THR A 45 14.40 -9.60 -22.18
C THR A 45 15.03 -10.04 -20.87
N LEU A 46 14.24 -10.55 -19.92
CA LEU A 46 14.76 -11.15 -18.68
C LEU A 46 15.54 -12.43 -18.93
N ARG A 47 15.14 -13.23 -19.91
CA ARG A 47 15.81 -14.46 -20.29
C ARG A 47 17.14 -14.17 -20.98
N ASP A 48 17.16 -13.22 -21.92
CA ASP A 48 18.36 -12.86 -22.68
C ASP A 48 19.39 -12.10 -21.85
N ASN A 49 18.96 -11.37 -20.80
CA ASN A 49 19.84 -10.64 -19.89
C ASN A 49 19.99 -11.31 -18.52
N ARG A 50 19.52 -12.55 -18.37
CA ARG A 50 19.49 -13.24 -17.06
C ARG A 50 20.87 -13.33 -16.43
N GLU A 51 21.88 -13.69 -17.22
CA GLU A 51 23.26 -13.79 -16.71
C GLU A 51 23.80 -12.43 -16.29
N ALA A 52 23.56 -11.37 -17.06
CA ALA A 52 23.97 -10.02 -16.70
C ALA A 52 23.26 -9.49 -15.44
N LEU A 53 21.96 -9.77 -15.30
CA LEU A 53 21.16 -9.42 -14.13
C LEU A 53 21.62 -10.16 -12.87
N LEU A 54 21.94 -11.44 -12.99
CA LEU A 54 22.45 -12.23 -11.86
C LEU A 54 23.88 -11.84 -11.50
N ALA A 55 24.73 -11.53 -12.49
CA ALA A 55 26.07 -11.00 -12.24
C ALA A 55 26.02 -9.64 -11.52
N PHE A 56 25.14 -8.74 -11.95
CA PHE A 56 24.91 -7.46 -11.27
C PHE A 56 24.34 -7.65 -9.85
N ARG A 57 23.43 -8.62 -9.69
CA ARG A 57 22.94 -9.02 -8.36
C ARG A 57 24.08 -9.51 -7.48
N ASP A 58 24.97 -10.34 -8.00
CA ASP A 58 26.06 -10.91 -7.23
C ASP A 58 27.10 -9.85 -6.84
N ASP A 59 27.34 -8.86 -7.70
CA ASP A 59 28.23 -7.73 -7.42
C ASP A 59 27.63 -6.73 -6.39
N HIS A 60 26.30 -6.64 -6.32
CA HIS A 60 25.57 -5.70 -5.45
C HIS A 60 24.50 -6.35 -4.57
N PHE A 61 24.77 -7.56 -4.09
CA PHE A 61 23.75 -8.40 -3.44
C PHE A 61 23.09 -7.72 -2.23
N LEU A 62 23.91 -7.17 -1.33
CA LEU A 62 23.43 -6.50 -0.11
C LEU A 62 22.56 -5.28 -0.42
N LEU A 63 22.94 -4.50 -1.43
CA LEU A 63 22.20 -3.30 -1.83
C LEU A 63 20.84 -3.67 -2.43
N LEU A 64 20.82 -4.66 -3.34
CA LEU A 64 19.58 -5.13 -3.95
C LEU A 64 18.67 -5.84 -2.95
N ALA A 65 19.21 -6.67 -2.06
CA ALA A 65 18.44 -7.32 -1.00
C ALA A 65 17.86 -6.28 -0.03
N GLY A 66 18.65 -5.31 0.41
CA GLY A 66 18.19 -4.23 1.29
C GLY A 66 17.13 -3.35 0.62
N GLY A 67 17.35 -2.96 -0.63
CA GLY A 67 16.39 -2.18 -1.42
C GLY A 67 15.08 -2.94 -1.65
N PHE A 68 15.15 -4.23 -1.97
CA PHE A 68 13.99 -5.09 -2.13
C PHE A 68 13.17 -5.20 -0.84
N VAL A 69 13.83 -5.51 0.29
CA VAL A 69 13.17 -5.61 1.61
C VAL A 69 12.52 -4.28 1.99
N ALA A 70 13.22 -3.16 1.83
CA ALA A 70 12.68 -1.84 2.13
C ALA A 70 11.44 -1.51 1.27
N LEU A 71 11.51 -1.76 -0.04
CA LEU A 71 10.38 -1.56 -0.95
C LEU A 71 9.18 -2.44 -0.56
N TYR A 72 9.43 -3.71 -0.24
CA TYR A 72 8.37 -4.65 0.12
C TYR A 72 7.71 -4.29 1.46
N ILE A 73 8.48 -3.81 2.45
CA ILE A 73 7.95 -3.24 3.70
C ILE A 73 6.98 -2.10 3.39
N VAL A 74 7.35 -1.17 2.50
CA VAL A 74 6.49 -0.04 2.11
C VAL A 74 5.21 -0.54 1.43
N ILE A 75 5.33 -1.48 0.49
CA ILE A 75 4.16 -2.07 -0.18
C ILE A 75 3.19 -2.66 0.85
N VAL A 76 3.69 -3.45 1.81
CA VAL A 76 2.84 -4.09 2.81
C VAL A 76 2.29 -3.09 3.82
N ALA A 77 3.10 -2.17 4.33
CA ALA A 77 2.68 -1.18 5.31
C ALA A 77 1.59 -0.23 4.78
N PHE A 78 1.65 0.12 3.50
CA PHE A 78 0.66 0.98 2.84
C PHE A 78 -0.42 0.19 2.08
N SER A 79 -0.38 -1.15 2.14
CA SER A 79 -1.29 -2.05 1.42
C SER A 79 -1.39 -1.71 -0.09
N LEU A 80 -0.24 -1.44 -0.71
CA LEU A 80 -0.16 -1.08 -2.12
C LEU A 80 -0.45 -2.30 -3.01
N PRO A 81 -1.17 -2.12 -4.14
CA PRO A 81 -1.29 -3.16 -5.16
C PRO A 81 0.10 -3.48 -5.74
N GLY A 82 0.32 -4.74 -6.09
CA GLY A 82 1.60 -5.21 -6.65
C GLY A 82 2.49 -6.02 -5.70
N ALA A 83 2.07 -6.25 -4.45
CA ALA A 83 2.77 -7.14 -3.52
C ALA A 83 3.04 -8.54 -4.11
N ALA A 84 2.07 -9.10 -4.84
CA ALA A 84 2.26 -10.38 -5.52
C ALA A 84 3.38 -10.34 -6.58
N VAL A 85 3.40 -9.29 -7.40
CA VAL A 85 4.42 -9.11 -8.46
C VAL A 85 5.81 -8.90 -7.85
N ALA A 86 5.91 -8.08 -6.80
CA ALA A 86 7.15 -7.89 -6.06
C ALA A 86 7.63 -9.20 -5.41
N SER A 87 6.72 -10.00 -4.85
CA SER A 87 7.05 -11.32 -4.30
C SER A 87 7.65 -12.27 -5.34
N VAL A 88 7.03 -12.35 -6.52
CA VAL A 88 7.53 -13.18 -7.65
C VAL A 88 8.89 -12.67 -8.12
N THR A 89 9.06 -11.35 -8.20
CA THR A 89 10.34 -10.72 -8.58
C THR A 89 11.45 -11.06 -7.57
N GLY A 90 11.14 -11.04 -6.27
CA GLY A 90 12.07 -11.47 -5.22
C GLY A 90 12.49 -12.93 -5.34
N GLY A 91 11.54 -13.82 -5.65
CA GLY A 91 11.82 -15.23 -5.93
C GLY A 91 12.69 -15.42 -7.19
N PHE A 92 12.49 -14.61 -8.22
CA PHE A 92 13.32 -14.63 -9.43
C PHE A 92 14.75 -14.14 -9.17
N LEU A 93 14.92 -13.03 -8.45
CA LEU A 93 16.23 -12.40 -8.20
C LEU A 93 17.06 -13.18 -7.17
N PHE A 94 16.47 -13.58 -6.05
CA PHE A 94 17.18 -14.18 -4.92
C PHE A 94 17.01 -15.70 -4.83
N GLY A 95 16.21 -16.29 -5.73
CA GLY A 95 15.84 -17.70 -5.68
C GLY A 95 14.69 -17.95 -4.69
N LEU A 96 14.12 -19.16 -4.74
CA LEU A 96 12.92 -19.51 -3.96
C LEU A 96 13.13 -19.34 -2.45
N VAL A 97 14.24 -19.85 -1.91
CA VAL A 97 14.45 -19.86 -0.44
C VAL A 97 14.70 -18.45 0.10
N LEU A 98 15.72 -17.75 -0.42
CA LEU A 98 16.06 -16.41 0.05
C LEU A 98 14.99 -15.38 -0.32
N GLY A 99 14.42 -15.46 -1.53
CA GLY A 99 13.32 -14.60 -1.93
C GLY A 99 12.11 -14.74 -1.02
N THR A 100 11.73 -15.98 -0.67
CA THR A 100 10.64 -16.21 0.29
C THR A 100 10.97 -15.67 1.67
N LEU A 101 12.20 -15.90 2.15
CA LEU A 101 12.65 -15.39 3.44
C LEU A 101 12.56 -13.86 3.50
N PHE A 102 13.06 -13.17 2.48
CA PHE A 102 12.98 -11.71 2.38
C PHE A 102 11.53 -11.23 2.31
N ASN A 103 10.66 -11.88 1.53
CA ASN A 103 9.24 -11.54 1.45
C ASN A 103 8.54 -11.66 2.81
N VAL A 104 8.75 -12.76 3.51
CA VAL A 104 8.11 -13.02 4.82
C VAL A 104 8.61 -12.02 5.86
N VAL A 105 9.93 -11.82 5.96
CA VAL A 105 10.52 -10.87 6.91
C VAL A 105 10.03 -9.45 6.62
N ALA A 106 10.06 -9.02 5.37
CA ALA A 106 9.58 -7.70 4.97
C ALA A 106 8.07 -7.54 5.22
N ALA A 107 7.26 -8.56 4.93
CA ALA A 107 5.82 -8.53 5.21
C ALA A 107 5.52 -8.41 6.70
N SER A 108 6.20 -9.19 7.54
CA SER A 108 6.05 -9.11 9.00
C SER A 108 6.43 -7.74 9.53
N ILE A 109 7.56 -7.18 9.07
CA ILE A 109 7.99 -5.83 9.48
C ILE A 109 6.98 -4.78 9.01
N GLY A 110 6.50 -4.85 7.77
CA GLY A 110 5.48 -3.94 7.24
C GLY A 110 4.17 -4.00 8.02
N ALA A 111 3.71 -5.21 8.37
CA ALA A 111 2.53 -5.43 9.19
C ALA A 111 2.69 -4.86 10.61
N CYS A 112 3.85 -5.07 11.24
CA CYS A 112 4.18 -4.48 12.53
C CYS A 112 4.23 -2.94 12.45
N ALA A 113 4.81 -2.39 11.38
CA ALA A 113 4.92 -0.95 11.17
C ALA A 113 3.55 -0.27 11.06
N ILE A 114 2.63 -0.81 10.24
CA ILE A 114 1.27 -0.25 10.13
C ILE A 114 0.48 -0.42 11.43
N PHE A 115 0.67 -1.53 12.15
CA PHE A 115 0.06 -1.74 13.46
C PHE A 115 0.56 -0.70 14.48
N TRP A 116 1.87 -0.45 14.54
CA TRP A 116 2.41 0.59 15.41
C TRP A 116 1.96 1.99 15.01
N ALA A 117 1.90 2.31 13.71
CA ALA A 117 1.40 3.58 13.23
C ALA A 117 -0.06 3.81 13.65
N ALA A 118 -0.90 2.76 13.58
CA ALA A 118 -2.27 2.79 14.08
C ALA A 118 -2.30 2.98 15.60
N ARG A 119 -1.44 2.27 16.35
CA ARG A 119 -1.40 2.33 17.82
C ARG A 119 -0.92 3.67 18.37
N LEU A 120 0.08 4.29 17.76
CA LEU A 120 0.80 5.44 18.33
C LEU A 120 0.26 6.82 17.91
N GLY A 121 -0.56 6.93 16.87
CA GLY A 121 -1.07 8.25 16.47
C GLY A 121 -2.22 8.26 15.48
N LEU A 122 -2.22 7.36 14.49
CA LEU A 122 -3.28 7.36 13.47
C LEU A 122 -4.60 6.79 13.99
N GLY A 123 -4.59 5.91 14.99
CA GLY A 123 -5.79 5.29 15.54
C GLY A 123 -6.75 6.31 16.17
N GLN A 124 -6.25 7.26 16.96
CA GLN A 124 -7.11 8.30 17.57
C GLN A 124 -7.70 9.23 16.50
N ALA A 125 -6.89 9.66 15.54
CA ALA A 125 -7.34 10.48 14.43
C ALA A 125 -8.37 9.75 13.54
N LEU A 126 -8.18 8.45 13.32
CA LEU A 126 -9.10 7.60 12.57
C LEU A 126 -10.41 7.39 13.34
N THR A 127 -10.36 7.10 14.64
CA THR A 127 -11.55 6.98 15.50
C THR A 127 -12.34 8.29 15.56
N ALA A 128 -11.66 9.43 15.74
CA ALA A 128 -12.30 10.74 15.70
C ALA A 128 -12.96 11.02 14.34
N LYS A 129 -12.29 10.67 13.23
CA LYS A 129 -12.86 10.74 11.88
C LYS A 129 -14.06 9.82 11.70
N MET A 130 -14.01 8.59 12.21
CA MET A 130 -15.13 7.64 12.13
C MET A 130 -16.32 8.12 12.96
N ALA A 131 -16.08 8.71 14.13
CA ALA A 131 -17.13 9.32 14.96
C ALA A 131 -17.76 10.54 14.27
N ALA A 132 -16.99 11.32 13.52
CA ALA A 132 -17.47 12.45 12.74
C ALA A 132 -18.01 12.07 11.34
N SER A 133 -17.96 10.80 10.95
CA SER A 133 -18.39 10.35 9.61
C SER A 133 -19.87 9.96 9.62
N GLU A 134 -20.67 10.69 8.84
CA GLU A 134 -22.09 10.37 8.62
C GLU A 134 -22.30 9.31 7.52
N GLY A 135 -23.50 8.72 7.47
CA GLY A 135 -23.89 7.76 6.42
C GLY A 135 -23.52 6.30 6.71
N THR A 136 -22.89 5.63 5.74
CA THR A 136 -22.60 4.17 5.80
C THR A 136 -21.73 3.78 7.00
N VAL A 137 -20.77 4.64 7.39
CA VAL A 137 -19.89 4.40 8.55
C VAL A 137 -20.68 4.46 9.87
N ALA A 138 -21.58 5.44 10.01
CA ALA A 138 -22.47 5.55 11.16
C ALA A 138 -23.46 4.37 11.25
N LYS A 139 -24.01 3.92 10.11
CA LYS A 139 -24.86 2.72 10.03
C LYS A 139 -24.12 1.45 10.44
N LEU A 140 -22.88 1.26 9.97
CA LEU A 140 -22.04 0.13 10.36
C LEU A 140 -21.73 0.14 11.84
N ARG A 141 -21.36 1.30 12.40
CA ARG A 141 -21.12 1.44 13.85
C ARG A 141 -22.36 1.11 14.66
N LYS A 142 -23.51 1.66 14.30
CA LYS A 142 -24.78 1.37 14.97
C LYS A 142 -25.13 -0.11 14.91
N GLY A 143 -24.92 -0.75 13.75
CA GLY A 143 -25.11 -2.18 13.60
C GLY A 143 -24.15 -3.01 14.45
N LEU A 144 -22.89 -2.57 14.63
CA LEU A 144 -21.94 -3.23 15.53
C LEU A 144 -22.34 -3.05 17.01
N GLU A 145 -22.75 -1.85 17.43
CA GLU A 145 -23.25 -1.59 18.80
C GLU A 145 -24.55 -2.36 19.11
N GLU A 146 -25.46 -2.50 18.15
CA GLU A 146 -26.70 -3.28 18.32
C GLU A 146 -26.46 -4.79 18.40
N ASN A 147 -25.36 -5.30 17.80
CA ASN A 147 -25.03 -6.73 17.76
C ASN A 147 -23.84 -7.11 18.66
N GLU A 148 -23.24 -6.16 19.38
CA GLU A 148 -22.23 -6.48 20.36
C GLU A 148 -22.90 -7.21 21.54
N ILE A 149 -22.47 -8.44 21.80
CA ILE A 149 -22.90 -9.15 23.00
C ILE A 149 -22.16 -8.49 24.17
N SER A 150 -22.89 -7.80 25.05
CA SER A 150 -22.34 -7.31 26.33
C SER A 150 -21.92 -8.51 27.16
N VAL A 151 -20.62 -8.80 27.17
CA VAL A 151 -20.06 -9.93 27.94
C VAL A 151 -19.69 -9.54 29.37
N LEU A 152 -20.04 -8.33 29.80
CA LEU A 152 -19.98 -7.83 31.18
C LEU A 152 -21.15 -6.88 31.46
#